data_AF-A0A239P8M8-F1
#
_entry.id   AF-A0A239P8M8-F1
#
_cell.length_a   1.000
_cell.length_b   1.000
_cell.length_c   1.000
_cell.angle_alpha   90.00
_cell.angle_beta   90.00
_cell.angle_gamma   90.00
#
_symmetry.space_group_name_H-M   'P 1'
#
loop_
_entity.id
_entity.type
_entity.pdbx_description
1 polymer ?
#
loop_
_entity_poly.entity_id
_entity_poly.type
_entity_poly.pdbx_seq_one_letter_code
_entity_poly.pdbx_strand_id
1 'polypeptide(L)'
;YNTDDANAAKTRAVYTMVSDFKARGVPIDCVGFQSHFNSQSPVPGNYQQNLAQFAALGVDVQITELDIEGSGTAQANSYRTVVNACLAVSRCTGITVWGIPDHYSWRSSGTPLLFNSGYAKKPAYDAVLTALNGGTPPVTPTPTPTVTPTPTPTPTPGTGGCSVTATTQTQWNNGYVIQPITVTNTRSTTITGWTVTFTLPSGHTVTGSWNATLTGGSTVTARNAVHNGTLAPNAATTFGFQATRANGNTQVPSGYTCTAS
;
A
#
# COMPACT_ATOMS: atom_id res chain seq x y z
N TYR A 1 6.23 15.02 11.89
CA TYR A 1 5.45 16.24 11.56
C TYR A 1 5.53 16.45 10.07
N ASN A 2 4.70 15.75 9.30
CA ASN A 2 4.77 15.77 7.85
C ASN A 2 3.35 15.76 7.24
N THR A 3 3.28 15.84 5.92
CA THR A 3 2.02 15.77 5.15
C THR A 3 1.85 14.41 4.49
N ASP A 4 2.55 13.38 4.98
CA ASP A 4 2.69 12.08 4.31
C ASP A 4 1.64 11.04 4.78
N ASP A 5 1.04 11.22 5.96
CA ASP A 5 -0.07 10.39 6.46
C ASP A 5 -1.42 11.04 6.08
N ALA A 6 -2.30 10.27 5.43
CA ALA A 6 -3.60 10.76 4.96
C ALA A 6 -4.50 11.34 6.08
N ASN A 7 -4.33 10.87 7.32
CA ASN A 7 -5.17 11.22 8.46
C ASN A 7 -4.53 12.26 9.38
N ALA A 8 -3.29 12.67 9.14
CA ALA A 8 -2.64 13.66 9.98
C ALA A 8 -3.34 15.03 9.87
N ALA A 9 -3.40 15.76 10.99
CA ALA A 9 -4.04 17.07 11.04
C ALA A 9 -3.43 18.07 10.03
N LYS A 10 -2.09 18.02 9.86
CA LYS A 10 -1.37 18.84 8.88
C LYS A 10 -1.78 18.50 7.45
N THR A 11 -1.85 17.21 7.12
CA THR A 11 -2.32 16.73 5.80
C THR A 11 -3.72 17.22 5.51
N ARG A 12 -4.66 17.10 6.47
CA ARG A 12 -6.03 17.61 6.29
C ARG A 12 -6.07 19.11 6.04
N ALA A 13 -5.28 19.90 6.77
CA ALA A 13 -5.22 21.35 6.56
C ALA A 13 -4.71 21.70 5.15
N VAL A 14 -3.67 21.01 4.67
CA VAL A 14 -3.14 21.21 3.31
C VAL A 14 -4.16 20.74 2.26
N TYR A 15 -4.83 19.62 2.47
CA TYR A 15 -5.90 19.14 1.60
C TYR A 15 -7.04 20.16 1.46
N THR A 16 -7.51 20.72 2.59
CA THR A 16 -8.54 21.77 2.59
C THR A 16 -8.08 23.01 1.83
N MET A 17 -6.83 23.44 2.01
CA MET A 17 -6.25 24.58 1.28
C MET A 17 -6.23 24.33 -0.24
N VAL A 18 -5.77 23.15 -0.67
CA VAL A 18 -5.71 22.81 -2.11
C VAL A 18 -7.12 22.72 -2.69
N SER A 19 -8.06 22.08 -1.98
CA SER A 19 -9.46 21.99 -2.40
C SER A 19 -10.10 23.37 -2.57
N ASP A 20 -9.88 24.28 -1.62
CA ASP A 20 -10.35 25.67 -1.71
C ASP A 20 -9.75 26.41 -2.91
N PHE A 21 -8.45 26.24 -3.17
CA PHE A 21 -7.80 26.85 -4.32
C PHE A 21 -8.42 26.35 -5.63
N LYS A 22 -8.61 25.04 -5.78
CA LYS A 22 -9.25 24.45 -6.96
C LYS A 22 -10.70 24.94 -7.11
N ALA A 23 -11.47 25.02 -6.02
CA ALA A 23 -12.86 25.48 -6.05
C ALA A 23 -13.00 26.95 -6.49
N ARG A 24 -12.04 27.80 -6.13
CA ARG A 24 -12.02 29.23 -6.51
C ARG A 24 -11.30 29.53 -7.81
N GLY A 25 -10.81 28.51 -8.52
CA GLY A 25 -10.03 28.68 -9.76
C GLY A 25 -8.65 29.30 -9.55
N VAL A 26 -8.09 29.23 -8.34
CA VAL A 26 -6.70 29.64 -8.06
C VAL A 26 -5.75 28.64 -8.73
N PRO A 27 -4.77 29.10 -9.53
CA PRO A 27 -3.79 28.22 -10.15
C PRO A 27 -2.96 27.48 -9.09
N ILE A 28 -3.03 26.15 -9.13
CA ILE A 28 -2.17 25.24 -8.40
C ILE A 28 -2.08 23.95 -9.20
N ASP A 29 -0.86 23.58 -9.57
CA ASP A 29 -0.60 22.48 -10.50
C ASP A 29 -0.20 21.20 -9.76
N CYS A 30 0.53 21.32 -8.65
CA CYS A 30 1.12 20.18 -7.97
C CYS A 30 1.21 20.37 -6.45
N VAL A 31 1.17 19.26 -5.70
CA VAL A 31 1.51 19.21 -4.28
C VAL A 31 2.76 18.36 -4.08
N GLY A 32 3.77 18.95 -3.42
CA GLY A 32 5.00 18.26 -3.04
C GLY A 32 4.88 17.58 -1.69
N PHE A 33 5.33 16.34 -1.60
CA PHE A 33 5.49 15.57 -0.37
C PHE A 33 6.98 15.44 -0.09
N GLN A 34 7.43 15.91 1.07
CA GLN A 34 8.85 15.86 1.42
C GLN A 34 9.30 14.42 1.66
N SER A 35 8.51 13.68 2.44
CA SER A 35 8.71 12.24 2.63
C SER A 35 10.01 11.88 3.36
N HIS A 36 10.30 12.64 4.42
CA HIS A 36 11.35 12.35 5.39
C HIS A 36 10.86 11.31 6.40
N PHE A 37 11.46 10.11 6.39
CA PHE A 37 11.04 9.00 7.25
C PHE A 37 12.16 8.50 8.18
N ASN A 38 11.78 7.98 9.35
CA ASN A 38 12.65 7.29 10.31
C ASN A 38 11.83 6.34 11.20
N SER A 39 12.44 5.78 12.23
CA SER A 39 11.75 4.87 13.17
C SER A 39 10.65 5.54 13.99
N GLN A 40 10.72 6.85 14.25
CA GLN A 40 9.71 7.62 14.99
C GLN A 40 8.58 8.13 14.09
N SER A 41 8.87 8.29 12.80
CA SER A 41 7.94 8.74 11.76
C SER A 41 8.13 7.84 10.53
N PRO A 42 7.66 6.58 10.59
CA PRO A 42 7.83 5.63 9.50
C PRO A 42 6.96 5.99 8.29
N VAL A 43 7.21 5.36 7.15
CA VAL A 43 6.32 5.45 5.98
C VAL A 43 4.91 5.03 6.40
N PRO A 44 3.89 5.90 6.31
CA PRO A 44 2.54 5.57 6.74
C PRO A 44 1.92 4.45 5.90
N GLY A 45 1.13 3.57 6.52
CA GLY A 45 0.43 2.49 5.80
C GLY A 45 -0.60 3.01 4.78
N ASN A 46 -1.01 4.27 4.90
CA ASN A 46 -1.92 4.99 4.01
C ASN A 46 -1.21 5.97 3.07
N TYR A 47 0.11 5.85 2.87
CA TYR A 47 0.90 6.80 2.07
C TYR A 47 0.40 6.92 0.61
N GLN A 48 0.09 5.80 -0.05
CA GLN A 48 -0.51 5.83 -1.40
C GLN A 48 -1.89 6.50 -1.40
N GLN A 49 -2.74 6.23 -0.40
CA GLN A 49 -4.06 6.88 -0.28
C GLN A 49 -3.89 8.39 -0.17
N ASN A 50 -2.88 8.83 0.56
CA ASN A 50 -2.58 10.24 0.71
C ASN A 50 -2.21 10.88 -0.65
N LEU A 51 -1.31 10.28 -1.43
CA LEU A 51 -1.02 10.76 -2.78
C LEU A 51 -2.28 10.80 -3.66
N ALA A 52 -3.09 9.74 -3.61
CA ALA A 52 -4.31 9.61 -4.42
C ALA A 52 -5.38 10.66 -4.08
N GLN A 53 -5.57 11.03 -2.81
CA GLN A 53 -6.58 12.03 -2.44
C GLN A 53 -6.24 13.42 -3.00
N PHE A 54 -4.96 13.81 -3.00
CA PHE A 54 -4.56 15.08 -3.62
C PHE A 54 -4.69 15.02 -5.15
N ALA A 55 -4.28 13.91 -5.77
CA ALA A 55 -4.49 13.68 -7.20
C ALA A 55 -5.97 13.81 -7.61
N ALA A 56 -6.90 13.35 -6.76
CA ALA A 56 -8.34 13.44 -6.99
C ALA A 56 -8.88 14.88 -7.01
N LEU A 57 -8.15 15.85 -6.44
CA LEU A 57 -8.48 17.29 -6.55
C LEU A 57 -8.08 17.89 -7.91
N GLY A 58 -7.47 17.10 -8.79
CA GLY A 58 -7.01 17.55 -10.11
C GLY A 58 -5.70 18.35 -10.07
N VAL A 59 -4.86 18.08 -9.07
CA VAL A 59 -3.44 18.48 -9.04
C VAL A 59 -2.56 17.26 -9.29
N ASP A 60 -1.36 17.48 -9.77
CA ASP A 60 -0.32 16.46 -9.75
C ASP A 60 0.28 16.35 -8.33
N VAL A 61 1.01 15.26 -8.09
CA VAL A 61 1.74 15.05 -6.84
C VAL A 61 3.18 14.67 -7.14
N GLN A 62 4.10 15.11 -6.28
CA GLN A 62 5.52 14.76 -6.39
C GLN A 62 6.09 14.42 -5.04
N ILE A 63 6.97 13.42 -5.03
CA ILE A 63 7.83 13.12 -3.89
C ILE A 63 9.12 13.92 -4.10
N THR A 64 9.40 14.85 -3.20
CA THR A 64 10.32 15.96 -3.46
C THR A 64 11.63 15.88 -2.68
N GLU A 65 11.65 15.23 -1.52
CA GLU A 65 12.79 15.25 -0.61
C GLU A 65 13.02 13.88 0.07
N LEU A 66 12.83 12.78 -0.67
CA LEU A 66 12.81 11.43 -0.09
C LEU A 66 14.14 11.07 0.56
N ASP A 67 14.09 10.83 1.88
CA ASP A 67 15.16 10.21 2.64
C ASP A 67 14.58 9.34 3.78
N ILE A 68 15.13 8.15 3.97
CA ILE A 68 14.59 7.16 4.92
C ILE A 68 15.71 6.63 5.78
N GLU A 69 15.78 7.03 7.04
CA GLU A 69 16.82 6.52 7.95
C GLU A 69 16.74 5.01 8.15
N GLY A 70 17.91 4.39 8.35
CA GLY A 70 18.09 2.97 8.55
C GLY A 70 19.07 2.35 7.57
N SER A 71 19.05 1.03 7.49
CA SER A 71 19.93 0.27 6.59
C SER A 71 19.31 -1.08 6.21
N GLY A 72 19.93 -1.75 5.24
CA GLY A 72 19.58 -3.13 4.88
C GLY A 72 18.16 -3.28 4.34
N THR A 73 17.58 -4.46 4.56
CA THR A 73 16.28 -4.85 3.98
C THR A 73 15.11 -3.98 4.45
N ALA A 74 15.13 -3.52 5.70
CA ALA A 74 14.04 -2.69 6.24
C ALA A 74 13.95 -1.35 5.49
N GLN A 75 15.08 -0.65 5.36
CA GLN A 75 15.17 0.60 4.59
C GLN A 75 14.82 0.37 3.11
N ALA A 76 15.31 -0.72 2.52
CA ALA A 76 15.02 -1.07 1.13
C ALA A 76 13.52 -1.29 0.88
N ASN A 77 12.82 -1.95 1.80
CA ASN A 77 11.38 -2.14 1.73
C ASN A 77 10.62 -0.82 1.86
N SER A 78 11.03 0.08 2.75
CA SER A 78 10.43 1.42 2.87
C SER A 78 10.59 2.24 1.58
N TYR A 79 11.78 2.24 0.98
CA TYR A 79 12.01 2.88 -0.33
C TYR A 79 11.11 2.29 -1.41
N ARG A 80 11.00 0.95 -1.47
CA ARG A 80 10.11 0.26 -2.41
C ARG A 80 8.65 0.67 -2.22
N THR A 81 8.17 0.73 -0.98
CA THR A 81 6.79 1.15 -0.65
C THR A 81 6.50 2.55 -1.19
N VAL A 82 7.41 3.50 -0.98
CA VAL A 82 7.26 4.89 -1.43
C VAL A 82 7.26 4.97 -2.97
N VAL A 83 8.17 4.28 -3.65
CA VAL A 83 8.23 4.26 -5.11
C VAL A 83 6.96 3.64 -5.71
N ASN A 84 6.52 2.49 -5.19
CA ASN A 84 5.30 1.83 -5.66
C ASN A 84 4.05 2.67 -5.42
N ALA A 85 3.98 3.40 -4.31
CA ALA A 85 2.86 4.31 -4.03
C ALA A 85 2.76 5.42 -5.08
N CYS A 86 3.89 5.98 -5.51
CA CYS A 86 3.91 6.97 -6.60
C CYS A 86 3.51 6.32 -7.94
N LEU A 87 4.11 5.19 -8.30
CA LEU A 87 3.79 4.47 -9.55
C LEU A 87 2.30 4.06 -9.64
N ALA A 88 1.64 3.83 -8.50
CA ALA A 88 0.21 3.49 -8.43
C ALA A 88 -0.74 4.69 -8.61
N VAL A 89 -0.22 5.93 -8.59
CA VAL A 89 -1.02 7.15 -8.76
C VAL A 89 -0.61 7.80 -10.08
N SER A 90 -1.50 7.78 -11.08
CA SER A 90 -1.20 8.27 -12.44
C SER A 90 -0.77 9.74 -12.51
N ARG A 91 -1.17 10.55 -11.52
CA ARG A 91 -0.78 11.96 -11.35
C ARG A 91 0.44 12.15 -10.45
N CYS A 92 1.11 11.07 -10.01
CA CYS A 92 2.40 11.18 -9.36
C CYS A 92 3.50 11.29 -10.43
N THR A 93 4.04 12.49 -10.60
CA THR A 93 4.87 12.83 -11.76
C THR A 93 6.38 12.79 -11.48
N GLY A 94 6.80 12.54 -10.24
CA GLY A 94 8.23 12.52 -9.93
C GLY A 94 8.57 12.06 -8.52
N ILE A 95 9.79 11.55 -8.39
CA ILE A 95 10.44 11.19 -7.12
C ILE A 95 11.85 11.79 -7.12
N THR A 96 12.15 12.61 -6.13
CA THR A 96 13.47 13.17 -5.86
C THR A 96 13.96 12.67 -4.50
N VAL A 97 15.16 12.09 -4.47
CA VAL A 97 15.86 11.68 -3.25
C VAL A 97 16.71 12.84 -2.75
N TRP A 98 16.69 13.13 -1.46
CA TRP A 98 17.32 14.32 -0.88
C TRP A 98 18.81 14.15 -0.59
N GLY A 99 19.57 13.86 -1.63
CA GLY A 99 21.02 13.69 -1.60
C GLY A 99 21.51 12.47 -2.39
N ILE A 100 22.82 12.25 -2.38
CA ILE A 100 23.46 11.13 -3.10
C ILE A 100 24.04 10.10 -2.11
N PRO A 101 25.24 10.26 -1.49
CA PRO A 101 25.72 9.33 -0.47
C PRO A 101 25.34 9.78 0.95
N ASP A 102 25.23 8.81 1.86
CA ASP A 102 24.82 9.02 3.26
C ASP A 102 25.59 10.15 3.99
N HIS A 103 26.91 10.28 3.76
CA HIS A 103 27.75 11.24 4.48
C HIS A 103 27.49 12.72 4.15
N TYR A 104 26.83 13.02 3.02
CA TYR A 104 26.41 14.39 2.67
C TYR A 104 24.95 14.69 3.03
N SER A 105 24.20 13.71 3.54
CA SER A 105 22.83 13.94 3.98
C SER A 105 22.80 14.89 5.19
N TRP A 106 21.81 15.79 5.23
CA TRP A 106 21.49 16.56 6.44
C TRP A 106 21.07 15.66 7.63
N ARG A 107 20.79 14.38 7.37
CA ARG A 107 20.45 13.32 8.33
C ARG A 107 21.49 12.20 8.31
N SER A 108 22.77 12.52 8.07
CA SER A 108 23.84 11.55 7.84
C SER A 108 23.99 10.49 8.94
N SER A 109 23.67 10.82 10.20
CA SER A 109 23.69 9.87 11.33
C SER A 109 22.74 8.68 11.15
N GLY A 110 21.67 8.83 10.37
CA GLY A 110 20.70 7.76 10.13
C GLY A 110 20.89 7.04 8.79
N THR A 111 21.99 7.29 8.08
CA THR A 111 22.34 6.64 6.80
C THR A 111 21.15 6.55 5.83
N PRO A 112 20.54 7.67 5.42
CA PRO A 112 19.17 7.64 4.93
C PRO A 112 19.01 7.52 3.41
N LEU A 113 20.11 7.49 2.64
CA LEU A 113 20.11 7.62 1.18
C LEU A 113 20.38 6.29 0.47
N LEU A 114 20.49 6.33 -0.87
CA LEU A 114 20.65 5.15 -1.72
C LEU A 114 22.10 4.64 -1.81
N PHE A 115 23.08 5.48 -1.49
CA PHE A 115 24.51 5.13 -1.55
C PHE A 115 25.16 5.31 -0.19
N ASN A 116 26.08 4.41 0.16
CA ASN A 116 26.85 4.52 1.39
C ASN A 116 27.94 5.62 1.27
N SER A 117 28.72 5.83 2.33
CA SER A 117 29.75 6.87 2.35
C SER A 117 30.83 6.72 1.28
N GLY A 118 31.06 5.50 0.78
CA GLY A 118 32.00 5.21 -0.30
C GLY A 118 31.36 5.16 -1.70
N TYR A 119 30.15 5.71 -1.88
CA TYR A 119 29.37 5.69 -3.13
C TYR A 119 28.96 4.29 -3.61
N ALA A 120 29.13 3.25 -2.78
CA ALA A 120 28.60 1.94 -3.13
C ALA A 120 27.08 1.93 -2.96
N LYS A 121 26.38 1.26 -3.87
CA LYS A 121 24.93 1.07 -3.85
C LYS A 121 24.54 0.34 -2.57
N LYS A 122 23.49 0.83 -1.90
CA LYS A 122 22.85 0.13 -0.79
C LYS A 122 21.70 -0.74 -1.31
N PRO A 123 21.19 -1.69 -0.51
CA PRO A 123 19.98 -2.44 -0.85
C PRO A 123 18.78 -1.55 -1.22
N ALA A 124 18.72 -0.34 -0.66
CA ALA A 124 17.71 0.67 -1.02
C ALA A 124 17.80 1.10 -2.50
N TYR A 125 19.01 1.29 -3.03
CA TYR A 125 19.20 1.60 -4.46
C TYR A 125 18.60 0.51 -5.33
N ASP A 126 18.95 -0.75 -5.04
CA ASP A 126 18.49 -1.89 -5.85
C ASP A 126 16.97 -2.05 -5.76
N ALA A 127 16.37 -1.77 -4.60
CA ALA A 127 14.92 -1.77 -4.41
C ALA A 127 14.20 -0.65 -5.17
N VAL A 128 14.80 0.53 -5.31
CA VAL A 128 14.24 1.62 -6.15
C VAL A 128 14.35 1.24 -7.63
N LEU A 129 15.53 0.84 -8.09
CA LEU A 129 15.77 0.44 -9.49
C LEU A 129 14.83 -0.69 -9.92
N THR A 130 14.68 -1.66 -9.03
CA THR A 130 13.69 -2.74 -9.06
C THR A 130 12.31 -2.23 -9.43
N ALA A 131 11.74 -1.37 -8.58
CA ALA A 131 10.36 -0.91 -8.69
C ALA A 131 10.15 -0.08 -9.96
N LEU A 132 11.14 0.74 -10.34
CA LEU A 132 11.07 1.58 -11.54
C LEU A 132 11.13 0.79 -12.85
N ASN A 133 11.86 -0.34 -12.90
CA ASN A 133 12.00 -1.14 -14.13
C ASN A 133 10.78 -2.04 -14.42
N GLY A 134 9.62 -1.76 -13.84
CA GLY A 134 8.47 -2.68 -13.85
C GLY A 134 8.78 -4.00 -13.13
N GLY A 135 9.91 -4.05 -12.43
CA GLY A 135 10.38 -5.19 -11.69
C GLY A 135 9.68 -5.27 -10.35
N THR A 136 9.07 -6.41 -10.11
CA THR A 136 9.39 -7.21 -8.93
C THR A 136 10.68 -8.00 -9.19
N PRO A 137 11.85 -7.67 -8.62
CA PRO A 137 13.07 -8.48 -8.68
C PRO A 137 13.37 -9.15 -7.33
N PRO A 138 14.35 -10.06 -7.34
CA PRO A 138 14.30 -11.34 -6.65
C PRO A 138 14.45 -11.22 -5.15
N VAL A 139 13.65 -12.00 -4.43
CA VAL A 139 14.00 -12.42 -3.08
C VAL A 139 15.32 -13.19 -3.14
N THR A 140 16.38 -12.71 -2.48
CA THR A 140 17.56 -13.53 -2.18
C THR A 140 17.20 -14.45 -1.01
N PRO A 141 17.13 -15.78 -1.18
CA PRO A 141 16.86 -16.70 -0.08
C PRO A 141 18.12 -16.90 0.78
N THR A 142 18.01 -16.67 2.09
CA THR A 142 18.86 -17.36 3.09
C THR A 142 18.56 -18.86 2.99
N PRO A 143 19.56 -19.77 2.97
CA PRO A 143 19.32 -21.20 2.73
C PRO A 143 18.47 -21.80 3.85
N THR A 144 17.29 -22.31 3.52
CA THR A 144 16.37 -23.06 4.39
C THR A 144 15.53 -23.95 3.47
N PRO A 145 15.25 -25.22 3.85
CA PRO A 145 15.18 -26.35 2.92
C PRO A 145 14.01 -26.30 1.94
N THR A 146 14.20 -26.97 0.80
CA THR A 146 13.26 -27.14 -0.30
C THR A 146 11.84 -27.41 0.18
N VAL A 147 10.92 -26.48 -0.11
CA VAL A 147 9.47 -26.72 -0.02
C VAL A 147 8.90 -26.67 -1.43
N THR A 148 8.21 -27.75 -1.79
CA THR A 148 7.45 -27.97 -3.02
C THR A 148 6.49 -26.81 -3.31
N PRO A 149 6.33 -26.35 -4.57
CA PRO A 149 5.46 -25.22 -4.90
C PRO A 149 4.00 -25.47 -4.49
N THR A 150 3.43 -24.52 -3.76
CA THR A 150 2.00 -24.48 -3.37
C THR A 150 1.19 -23.88 -4.54
N PRO A 151 0.03 -24.45 -4.91
CA PRO A 151 -0.72 -24.05 -6.11
C PRO A 151 -1.31 -22.64 -6.01
N THR A 152 -1.43 -21.98 -7.17
CA THR A 152 -2.24 -20.77 -7.38
C THR A 152 -3.68 -21.06 -6.94
N PRO A 153 -4.30 -20.29 -6.01
CA PRO A 153 -5.64 -20.58 -5.55
C PRO A 153 -6.66 -20.32 -6.67
N THR A 154 -7.42 -21.37 -7.01
CA THR A 154 -8.60 -21.30 -7.87
C THR A 154 -9.65 -20.36 -7.25
N PRO A 155 -10.32 -19.49 -8.02
CA PRO A 155 -11.41 -18.65 -7.51
C PRO A 155 -12.47 -19.53 -6.82
N THR A 156 -12.79 -19.23 -5.57
CA THR A 156 -13.88 -19.92 -4.87
C THR A 156 -15.20 -19.34 -5.37
N PRO A 157 -16.09 -20.13 -6.02
CA PRO A 157 -17.39 -19.64 -6.43
C PRO A 157 -18.22 -19.30 -5.18
N GLY A 158 -18.52 -18.02 -4.98
CA GLY A 158 -19.48 -17.62 -3.97
C GLY A 158 -20.89 -17.95 -4.45
N THR A 159 -21.65 -18.72 -3.66
CA THR A 159 -23.09 -18.94 -3.87
C THR A 159 -23.92 -17.66 -3.70
N GLY A 160 -23.29 -16.55 -3.26
CA GLY A 160 -23.94 -15.27 -2.98
C GLY A 160 -24.03 -14.29 -4.16
N GLY A 161 -23.65 -14.67 -5.38
CA GLY A 161 -23.74 -13.79 -6.58
C GLY A 161 -22.54 -12.88 -6.82
N CYS A 162 -21.42 -13.14 -6.14
CA CYS A 162 -20.12 -12.62 -6.50
C CYS A 162 -19.04 -13.68 -6.21
N SER A 163 -17.89 -13.56 -6.86
CA SER A 163 -16.70 -14.35 -6.55
C SER A 163 -15.64 -13.47 -5.90
N VAL A 164 -14.74 -14.10 -5.14
CA VAL A 164 -13.64 -13.42 -4.47
C VAL A 164 -12.33 -14.16 -4.67
N THR A 165 -11.25 -13.41 -4.93
CA THR A 165 -9.88 -13.93 -5.01
C THR A 165 -8.97 -13.01 -4.22
N ALA A 166 -8.23 -13.56 -3.26
CA ALA A 166 -7.34 -12.81 -2.38
C ALA A 166 -5.88 -13.15 -2.65
N THR A 167 -5.04 -12.12 -2.78
CA THR A 167 -3.60 -12.27 -2.97
C THR A 167 -2.85 -11.78 -1.73
N THR A 168 -1.92 -12.59 -1.22
CA THR A 168 -0.97 -12.09 -0.22
C THR A 168 0.11 -11.29 -0.92
N GLN A 169 0.15 -9.97 -0.69
CA GLN A 169 1.07 -9.07 -1.37
C GLN A 169 2.47 -9.12 -0.75
N THR A 170 2.53 -8.85 0.56
CA THR A 170 3.78 -8.77 1.32
C THR A 170 3.58 -9.28 2.73
N GLN A 171 4.59 -9.91 3.31
CA GLN A 171 4.59 -10.35 4.71
C GLN A 171 5.95 -10.05 5.35
N TRP A 172 5.96 -9.74 6.64
CA TRP A 172 7.16 -9.46 7.45
C TRP A 172 6.95 -9.96 8.89
N ASN A 173 7.97 -9.96 9.75
CA ASN A 173 7.93 -10.69 11.03
C ASN A 173 6.66 -10.51 11.88
N ASN A 174 6.12 -9.29 11.96
CA ASN A 174 4.96 -8.96 12.78
C ASN A 174 3.72 -8.52 11.98
N GLY A 175 3.70 -8.67 10.65
CA GLY A 175 2.53 -8.29 9.85
C GLY A 175 2.54 -8.74 8.39
N TYR A 176 1.45 -8.45 7.70
CA TYR A 176 1.27 -8.74 6.27
C TYR A 176 0.19 -7.86 5.64
N VAL A 177 0.22 -7.78 4.31
CA VAL A 177 -0.77 -7.13 3.46
C VAL A 177 -1.42 -8.16 2.54
N ILE A 178 -2.75 -8.18 2.51
CA ILE A 178 -3.54 -8.91 1.52
C ILE A 178 -4.10 -7.90 0.51
N GLN A 179 -3.54 -7.92 -0.70
CA GLN A 179 -4.00 -7.15 -1.85
C GLN A 179 -3.46 -7.74 -3.17
N PRO A 180 -4.24 -7.68 -4.26
CA PRO A 180 -5.64 -7.29 -4.28
C PRO A 180 -6.53 -8.40 -3.71
N ILE A 181 -7.63 -8.01 -3.07
CA ILE A 181 -8.80 -8.86 -2.90
C ILE A 181 -9.79 -8.43 -3.97
N THR A 182 -9.88 -9.23 -5.02
CA THR A 182 -10.73 -8.97 -6.18
C THR A 182 -12.12 -9.51 -5.93
N VAL A 183 -13.13 -8.66 -6.08
CA VAL A 183 -14.55 -9.02 -6.02
C VAL A 183 -15.15 -8.85 -7.40
N THR A 184 -15.72 -9.92 -7.94
CA THR A 184 -16.33 -9.92 -9.28
C THR A 184 -17.81 -10.22 -9.18
N ASN A 185 -18.65 -9.42 -9.84
CA ASN A 185 -20.08 -9.71 -9.95
C ASN A 185 -20.30 -10.90 -10.89
N THR A 186 -20.89 -11.98 -10.37
CA THR A 186 -21.20 -13.19 -11.13
C THR A 186 -22.68 -13.31 -11.50
N ARG A 187 -23.51 -12.31 -11.16
CA ARG A 187 -24.91 -12.22 -11.60
C ARG A 187 -24.99 -11.68 -13.03
N SER A 188 -26.13 -11.93 -13.67
CA SER A 188 -26.51 -11.32 -14.96
C SER A 188 -27.06 -9.89 -14.81
N THR A 189 -27.22 -9.40 -13.58
CA THR A 189 -27.68 -8.04 -13.27
C THR A 189 -26.64 -7.25 -12.49
N THR A 190 -26.71 -5.92 -12.58
CA THR A 190 -25.88 -5.01 -11.76
C THR A 190 -26.16 -5.24 -10.28
N ILE A 191 -25.11 -5.34 -9.47
CA ILE A 191 -25.19 -5.37 -8.01
C ILE A 191 -24.87 -3.98 -7.46
N THR A 192 -25.41 -3.65 -6.29
CA THR A 192 -25.22 -2.32 -5.67
C THR A 192 -24.29 -2.36 -4.46
N GLY A 193 -24.02 -3.58 -3.96
CA GLY A 193 -23.03 -3.80 -2.93
C GLY A 193 -22.52 -5.23 -2.93
N TRP A 194 -21.46 -5.44 -2.18
CA TRP A 194 -20.87 -6.74 -1.95
C TRP A 194 -20.34 -6.83 -0.53
N THR A 195 -20.38 -8.05 0.00
CA THR A 195 -19.87 -8.39 1.32
C THR A 195 -18.95 -9.60 1.18
N VAL A 196 -17.71 -9.46 1.62
CA VAL A 196 -16.75 -10.56 1.69
C VAL A 196 -16.54 -10.95 3.14
N THR A 197 -16.56 -12.25 3.43
CA THR A 197 -16.15 -12.76 4.75
C THR A 197 -14.96 -13.69 4.64
N PHE A 198 -14.08 -13.66 5.64
CA PHE A 198 -12.89 -14.52 5.72
C PHE A 198 -12.45 -14.69 7.17
N THR A 199 -11.61 -15.68 7.43
CA THR A 199 -11.10 -16.01 8.77
C THR A 199 -9.64 -15.59 8.90
N LEU A 200 -9.34 -14.78 9.91
CA LEU A 200 -7.97 -14.50 10.36
C LEU A 200 -7.43 -15.68 11.16
N PRO A 201 -6.13 -16.02 11.01
CA PRO A 201 -5.46 -16.93 11.93
C PRO A 201 -5.52 -16.43 13.37
N SER A 202 -5.46 -17.35 14.34
CA SER A 202 -5.50 -16.99 15.76
C SER A 202 -4.35 -16.04 16.14
N GLY A 203 -4.69 -14.97 16.87
CA GLY A 203 -3.75 -13.93 17.28
C GLY A 203 -3.36 -12.93 16.19
N HIS A 204 -3.98 -13.00 15.00
CA HIS A 204 -3.80 -11.99 13.96
C HIS A 204 -4.84 -10.87 14.13
N THR A 205 -4.51 -9.64 13.76
CA THR A 205 -5.41 -8.49 13.92
C THR A 205 -5.29 -7.55 12.74
N VAL A 206 -6.42 -7.18 12.12
CA VAL A 206 -6.44 -6.16 11.07
C VAL A 206 -6.08 -4.81 11.68
N THR A 207 -5.14 -4.10 11.06
CA THR A 207 -4.65 -2.78 11.49
C THR A 207 -5.05 -1.64 10.56
N GLY A 208 -5.48 -1.96 9.33
CA GLY A 208 -6.00 -0.99 8.38
C GLY A 208 -6.60 -1.68 7.16
N SER A 209 -7.55 -1.01 6.50
CA SER A 209 -8.15 -1.45 5.23
C SER A 209 -8.35 -0.27 4.29
N TRP A 210 -8.48 -0.55 3.00
CA TRP A 210 -8.84 0.45 1.97
C TRP A 210 -9.83 -0.17 1.00
N ASN A 211 -10.64 0.68 0.36
CA ASN A 211 -11.70 0.28 -0.58
C ASN A 211 -12.73 -0.71 0.03
N ALA A 212 -12.73 -0.89 1.36
CA ALA A 212 -13.69 -1.65 2.12
C ALA A 212 -13.67 -1.25 3.61
N THR A 213 -14.84 -1.31 4.24
CA THR A 213 -14.98 -1.23 5.71
C THR A 213 -14.95 -2.64 6.28
N LEU A 214 -13.99 -2.93 7.16
CA LEU A 214 -13.84 -4.23 7.81
C LEU A 214 -14.33 -4.18 9.26
N THR A 215 -15.09 -5.19 9.66
CA THR A 215 -15.57 -5.40 11.04
C THR A 215 -15.38 -6.85 11.46
N GLY A 216 -15.39 -7.10 12.78
CA GLY A 216 -15.24 -8.44 13.35
C GLY A 216 -13.91 -8.64 14.06
N GLY A 217 -13.49 -9.91 14.19
CA GLY A 217 -12.29 -10.33 14.90
C GLY A 217 -11.63 -11.51 14.20
N SER A 218 -11.81 -12.72 14.72
CA SER A 218 -11.36 -13.96 14.06
C SER A 218 -12.06 -14.17 12.71
N THR A 219 -13.37 -13.93 12.64
CA THR A 219 -14.11 -13.83 11.38
C THR A 219 -14.27 -12.36 11.03
N VAL A 220 -13.75 -11.96 9.87
CA VAL A 220 -13.81 -10.60 9.37
C VAL A 220 -14.87 -10.49 8.29
N THR A 221 -15.65 -9.42 8.36
CA THR A 221 -16.62 -9.02 7.34
C THR A 221 -16.16 -7.72 6.70
N ALA A 222 -15.88 -7.74 5.40
CA ALA A 222 -15.57 -6.59 4.56
C ALA A 222 -16.79 -6.19 3.74
N ARG A 223 -17.20 -4.91 3.85
CA ARG A 223 -18.25 -4.31 3.01
C ARG A 223 -17.65 -3.28 2.08
N ASN A 224 -18.23 -3.13 0.89
CA ASN A 224 -17.80 -2.15 -0.09
C ASN A 224 -17.75 -0.72 0.47
N ALA A 225 -16.83 0.09 -0.05
CA ALA A 225 -16.88 1.53 0.11
C ALA A 225 -17.98 2.11 -0.79
N VAL A 226 -18.35 3.37 -0.55
CA VAL A 226 -19.42 4.06 -1.29
C VAL A 226 -19.13 4.09 -2.80
N HIS A 227 -17.87 4.26 -3.19
CA HIS A 227 -17.48 4.41 -4.60
C HIS A 227 -17.31 3.10 -5.37
N ASN A 228 -17.34 1.93 -4.72
CA ASN A 228 -16.98 0.67 -5.37
C ASN A 228 -17.94 -0.49 -5.10
N GLY A 229 -19.16 -0.20 -4.62
CA GLY A 229 -20.22 -1.20 -4.42
C GLY A 229 -20.94 -1.60 -5.71
N THR A 230 -21.17 -0.64 -6.62
CA THR A 230 -21.92 -0.87 -7.85
C THR A 230 -21.06 -1.56 -8.91
N LEU A 231 -21.42 -2.80 -9.28
CA LEU A 231 -20.71 -3.57 -10.29
C LEU A 231 -21.71 -4.10 -11.34
N ALA A 232 -21.49 -3.74 -12.61
CA ALA A 232 -22.19 -4.36 -13.74
C ALA A 232 -21.90 -5.88 -13.81
N PRO A 233 -22.68 -6.67 -14.56
CA PRO A 233 -22.38 -8.09 -14.78
C PRO A 233 -20.93 -8.29 -15.23
N ASN A 234 -20.22 -9.23 -14.60
CA ASN A 234 -18.79 -9.54 -14.83
C ASN A 234 -17.80 -8.41 -14.50
N ALA A 235 -18.25 -7.24 -14.02
CA ALA A 235 -17.34 -6.20 -13.55
C ALA A 235 -16.71 -6.59 -12.21
N ALA A 236 -15.51 -6.09 -11.98
CA ALA A 236 -14.73 -6.37 -10.77
C ALA A 236 -14.24 -5.09 -10.09
N THR A 237 -14.03 -5.19 -8.79
CA THR A 237 -13.35 -4.18 -7.98
C THR A 237 -12.32 -4.84 -7.09
N THR A 238 -11.47 -4.03 -6.46
CA THR A 238 -10.47 -4.52 -5.52
C THR A 238 -10.49 -3.76 -4.22
N PHE A 239 -10.22 -4.49 -3.14
CA PHE A 239 -9.90 -3.93 -1.83
C PHE A 239 -8.69 -4.63 -1.23
N GLY A 240 -8.24 -4.16 -0.07
CA GLY A 240 -7.16 -4.82 0.65
C GLY A 240 -7.11 -4.41 2.11
N PHE A 241 -6.24 -5.09 2.86
CA PHE A 241 -6.02 -4.79 4.27
C PHE A 241 -4.61 -5.16 4.71
N GLN A 242 -4.18 -4.52 5.80
CA GLN A 242 -2.98 -4.86 6.56
C GLN A 242 -3.38 -5.51 7.88
N ALA A 243 -2.66 -6.56 8.28
CA ALA A 243 -2.85 -7.20 9.58
C ALA A 243 -1.51 -7.42 10.30
N THR A 244 -1.55 -7.38 11.62
CA THR A 244 -0.46 -7.84 12.49
C THR A 244 -0.61 -9.33 12.79
N ARG A 245 0.51 -9.95 13.14
CA ARG A 245 0.60 -11.37 13.54
C ARG A 245 1.54 -11.55 14.73
N ALA A 246 1.24 -12.53 15.57
CA ALA A 246 2.06 -12.88 16.72
C ALA A 246 3.12 -13.94 16.36
N ASN A 247 4.26 -13.90 17.05
CA ASN A 247 5.22 -15.01 17.17
C ASN A 247 5.73 -15.63 15.85
N GLY A 248 5.80 -14.84 14.77
CA GLY A 248 6.23 -15.34 13.46
C GLY A 248 5.25 -16.30 12.80
N ASN A 249 3.98 -16.35 13.22
CA ASN A 249 2.96 -17.18 12.57
C ASN A 249 2.74 -16.74 11.11
N THR A 250 3.20 -17.55 10.16
CA THR A 250 3.14 -17.24 8.73
C THR A 250 1.81 -17.61 8.06
N GLN A 251 0.82 -18.09 8.82
CA GLN A 251 -0.51 -18.35 8.27
C GLN A 251 -1.13 -17.05 7.73
N VAL A 252 -1.88 -17.16 6.65
CA VAL A 252 -2.64 -16.05 6.06
C VAL A 252 -4.13 -16.34 6.14
N PRO A 253 -4.99 -15.31 6.02
CA PRO A 253 -6.42 -15.49 6.14
C PRO A 253 -6.98 -16.41 5.06
N SER A 254 -8.03 -17.15 5.40
CA SER A 254 -8.60 -18.20 4.57
C SER A 254 -10.13 -18.20 4.63
N GLY A 255 -10.77 -19.08 3.86
CA GLY A 255 -12.23 -19.21 3.87
C GLY A 255 -12.97 -18.01 3.29
N TYR A 256 -12.39 -17.35 2.28
CA TYR A 256 -13.03 -16.21 1.62
C TYR A 256 -14.36 -16.63 0.97
N THR A 257 -15.43 -15.91 1.30
CA THR A 257 -16.74 -16.04 0.64
C THR A 257 -17.25 -14.66 0.25
N CYS A 258 -18.11 -14.59 -0.77
CA CYS A 258 -18.67 -13.34 -1.27
C CYS A 258 -20.19 -13.43 -1.44
N THR A 259 -20.89 -12.40 -0.98
CA THR A 259 -22.34 -12.21 -1.16
C THR A 259 -22.62 -10.84 -1.76
N ALA A 260 -23.32 -10.81 -2.89
CA ALA A 260 -23.78 -9.60 -3.55
C ALA A 260 -25.15 -9.15 -3.04
N SER A 261 -25.35 -7.84 -2.97
CA SER A 261 -26.61 -7.18 -2.64
C SER A 261 -27.09 -6.30 -3.78
#